data_AF-A0A183T869-F1
#
_entry.id   AF-A0A183T869-F1
#
_cell.length_a   1.000
_cell.length_b   1.000
_cell.length_c   1.000
_cell.angle_alpha   90.00
_cell.angle_beta   90.00
_cell.angle_gamma   90.00
#
_symmetry.space_group_name_H-M   'P 1'
#
loop_
_entity.id
_entity.type
_entity.pdbx_description
1 polymer ?
#
loop_
_entity_poly.entity_id
_entity_poly.type
_entity_poly.pdbx_seq_one_letter_code
_entity_poly.pdbx_strand_id
1 'polypeptide(L)'
;MHQTPPNTIYIAAHINFNGAKLKSVDTFTYLGSNLSHNTKVDDEITYRIAKASQAFGRMQTVVWNRHGPHLSTKLKMYKAIIWPTLLHGA
;
A
#
# COMPACT_ATOMS: atom_id res chain seq x y z
N MET A 1 6.76 -15.15 13.91
CA MET A 1 6.01 -15.04 12.65
C MET A 1 6.59 -16.09 11.69
N HIS A 2 5.84 -17.13 11.37
CA HIS A 2 6.32 -18.20 10.48
C HIS A 2 5.68 -17.99 9.10
N GLN A 3 6.41 -17.34 8.20
CA GLN A 3 5.96 -17.11 6.83
C GLN A 3 6.40 -18.30 5.99
N THR A 4 5.46 -18.93 5.31
CA THR A 4 5.73 -20.04 4.40
C THR A 4 6.59 -19.57 3.21
N PRO A 5 7.49 -20.42 2.70
CA PRO A 5 8.31 -20.07 1.54
C PRO A 5 7.44 -19.67 0.33
N PRO A 6 7.91 -18.73 -0.50
CA PRO A 6 7.26 -18.40 -1.76
C PRO A 6 7.00 -19.67 -2.57
N ASN A 7 5.81 -19.81 -3.17
CA ASN A 7 5.40 -20.94 -4.02
C ASN A 7 5.03 -22.26 -3.29
N THR A 8 4.69 -22.19 -2.00
CA THR A 8 4.07 -23.33 -1.27
C THR A 8 2.55 -23.30 -1.38
N ILE A 9 1.91 -24.49 -1.43
CA ILE A 9 0.45 -24.61 -1.41
C ILE A 9 -0.06 -24.06 -0.08
N TYR A 10 -0.91 -23.02 -0.13
CA TYR A 10 -1.54 -22.45 1.05
C TYR A 10 -2.48 -23.48 1.68
N ILE A 11 -2.19 -23.90 2.91
CA ILE A 11 -3.09 -24.72 3.72
C ILE A 11 -3.78 -23.76 4.70
N ALA A 12 -5.11 -23.68 4.62
CA ALA A 12 -5.90 -22.83 5.49
C ALA A 12 -5.65 -23.19 6.96
N ALA A 13 -5.26 -22.19 7.76
CA ALA A 13 -5.02 -22.41 9.18
C ALA A 13 -6.35 -22.70 9.90
N HIS A 14 -6.39 -23.79 10.68
CA HIS A 14 -7.53 -24.14 11.51
C HIS A 14 -7.38 -23.50 12.90
N ILE A 15 -7.74 -22.22 13.01
CA ILE A 15 -7.67 -21.46 14.26
C ILE A 15 -9.07 -21.34 14.87
N ASN A 16 -9.21 -21.80 16.10
CA ASN A 16 -10.42 -21.63 16.90
C ASN A 16 -10.19 -20.50 17.93
N PHE A 17 -11.08 -19.52 17.95
CA PHE A 17 -11.09 -18.46 18.96
C PHE A 17 -12.40 -18.53 19.73
N ASN A 18 -12.31 -18.74 21.05
CA ASN A 18 -13.46 -18.86 21.96
C ASN A 18 -14.55 -19.85 21.49
N GLY A 19 -14.13 -21.01 20.95
CA GLY A 19 -15.06 -22.04 20.44
C GLY A 19 -15.60 -21.80 19.02
N ALA A 20 -15.31 -20.65 18.40
CA ALA A 20 -15.67 -20.35 17.01
C ALA A 20 -14.46 -20.47 16.08
N LYS A 21 -14.64 -21.09 14.90
CA LYS A 21 -13.59 -21.17 13.88
C LYS A 21 -13.45 -19.81 13.18
N LEU A 22 -12.23 -19.28 13.13
CA LEU A 22 -11.96 -18.05 12.40
C LEU A 22 -12.09 -18.27 10.88
N LYS A 23 -12.69 -17.31 10.19
CA LYS A 23 -12.84 -17.34 8.73
C LYS A 23 -11.52 -16.97 8.06
N SER A 24 -11.07 -17.79 7.12
CA SER A 24 -9.98 -17.43 6.22
C SER A 24 -10.49 -16.43 5.18
N VAL A 25 -9.75 -15.34 4.96
CA VAL A 25 -10.06 -14.31 3.96
C VAL A 25 -8.86 -14.19 3.01
N ASP A 26 -9.16 -14.01 1.73
CA ASP A 26 -8.17 -13.93 0.66
C ASP A 26 -7.29 -12.67 0.73
N THR A 27 -7.90 -11.55 1.10
CA THR A 27 -7.25 -10.25 1.28
C THR A 27 -7.76 -9.59 2.56
N PHE A 28 -6.85 -9.08 3.39
CA PHE A 28 -7.14 -8.42 4.65
C PHE A 28 -6.48 -7.05 4.70
N THR A 29 -7.26 -5.99 4.91
CA THR A 29 -6.69 -4.64 5.09
C THR A 29 -6.31 -4.44 6.55
N TYR A 30 -5.03 -4.27 6.83
CA TYR A 30 -4.51 -3.97 8.16
C TYR A 30 -3.75 -2.65 8.16
N LEU A 31 -4.20 -1.68 8.96
CA LEU A 31 -3.60 -0.35 9.06
C LEU A 31 -3.33 0.30 7.68
N GLY A 32 -4.23 0.03 6.73
CA GLY A 32 -4.14 0.53 5.36
C GLY A 32 -3.28 -0.31 4.39
N SER A 33 -2.57 -1.33 4.86
CA SER A 33 -1.86 -2.26 3.96
C SER A 33 -2.77 -3.45 3.62
N ASN A 34 -2.89 -3.78 2.33
CA ASN A 34 -3.61 -4.98 1.90
C ASN A 34 -2.70 -6.19 2.02
N LEU A 35 -2.98 -7.04 3.01
CA LEU A 35 -2.32 -8.32 3.21
C LEU A 35 -3.08 -9.40 2.43
N SER A 36 -2.49 -9.90 1.35
CA SER A 36 -3.03 -11.04 0.61
C SER A 36 -2.51 -12.36 1.19
N HIS A 37 -3.33 -13.42 1.08
CA HIS A 37 -2.96 -14.79 1.41
C HIS A 37 -1.76 -15.28 0.60
N ASN A 38 -1.68 -14.81 -0.65
CA ASN A 38 -0.53 -14.99 -1.49
C ASN A 38 0.43 -13.89 -1.09
N THR A 39 1.59 -14.30 -0.61
CA THR A 39 2.74 -13.51 -0.16
C THR A 39 3.33 -12.55 -1.23
N LYS A 40 2.53 -12.12 -2.19
CA LYS A 40 2.83 -11.23 -3.31
C LYS A 40 2.80 -9.81 -2.80
N VAL A 41 3.90 -9.44 -2.16
CA VAL A 41 4.23 -8.03 -1.85
C VAL A 41 4.09 -7.15 -3.11
N ASP A 42 4.26 -7.73 -4.30
CA ASP A 42 4.12 -7.07 -5.60
C ASP A 42 2.75 -6.40 -5.81
N ASP A 43 1.64 -7.02 -5.40
CA ASP A 43 0.30 -6.44 -5.58
C ASP A 43 0.12 -5.19 -4.72
N GLU A 44 0.68 -5.21 -3.51
CA GLU A 44 0.64 -4.08 -2.60
C GLU A 44 1.58 -2.94 -3.03
N ILE A 45 2.78 -3.28 -3.51
CA ILE A 45 3.71 -2.31 -4.11
C ILE A 45 3.04 -1.64 -5.32
N THR A 46 2.40 -2.43 -6.19
CA THR A 46 1.71 -1.92 -7.38
C THR A 46 0.58 -0.97 -6.98
N TYR A 47 -0.18 -1.34 -5.95
CA TYR A 47 -1.25 -0.51 -5.41
C TYR A 47 -0.72 0.83 -4.85
N ARG A 48 0.37 0.81 -4.06
CA ARG A 48 0.99 2.03 -3.50
C ARG A 48 1.54 2.94 -4.59
N ILE A 49 2.19 2.37 -5.61
CA ILE A 49 2.68 3.12 -6.76
C ILE A 49 1.50 3.80 -7.46
N ALA A 50 0.41 3.08 -7.72
CA ALA A 50 -0.78 3.65 -8.36
C ALA A 50 -1.38 4.81 -7.55
N LYS A 51 -1.46 4.69 -6.22
CA LYS A 51 -1.91 5.76 -5.32
C LYS A 51 -0.99 6.97 -5.34
N ALA A 52 0.32 6.76 -5.27
CA ALA A 52 1.32 7.83 -5.33
C ALA A 52 1.26 8.57 -6.68
N SER A 53 1.13 7.83 -7.80
CA SER A 53 0.94 8.41 -9.13
C SER A 53 -0.35 9.22 -9.24
N GLN A 54 -1.45 8.74 -8.66
CA GLN A 54 -2.71 9.49 -8.62
C GLN A 54 -2.56 10.80 -7.83
N ALA A 55 -1.94 10.75 -6.65
CA ALA A 55 -1.68 11.94 -5.83
C ALA A 55 -0.80 12.96 -6.58
N PHE A 56 0.22 12.47 -7.30
CA PHE A 56 1.06 13.31 -8.15
C PHE A 56 0.26 13.97 -9.28
N GLY A 57 -0.56 13.20 -9.99
CA GLY A 57 -1.43 13.71 -11.06
C GLY A 57 -2.38 14.80 -10.58
N ARG A 58 -3.00 14.63 -9.40
CA ARG A 58 -3.86 15.65 -8.78
C ARG A 58 -3.11 16.94 -8.46
N MET A 59 -1.83 16.86 -8.12
CA MET A 59 -1.00 18.04 -7.83
C MET A 59 -0.36 18.67 -9.07
N GLN A 60 -0.46 18.04 -10.24
CA GLN A 60 0.21 18.48 -11.45
C GLN A 60 -0.18 19.90 -11.85
N THR A 61 -1.47 20.22 -11.83
CA THR A 61 -1.97 21.54 -12.21
C THR A 61 -1.67 22.62 -11.17
N VAL A 62 -1.65 22.26 -9.88
CA VAL A 62 -1.51 23.22 -8.77
C VAL A 62 -0.04 23.53 -8.45
N VAL A 63 0.83 22.53 -8.54
CA VAL A 63 2.23 22.60 -8.10
C VAL A 63 3.19 22.57 -9.28
N TRP A 64 3.02 21.62 -10.19
CA TRP A 64 4.03 21.34 -11.22
C TRP A 64 3.91 22.26 -12.45
N ASN A 65 2.71 22.42 -12.99
CA ASN A 65 2.43 23.22 -14.19
C ASN A 65 2.36 24.73 -13.91
N ARG A 66 2.32 25.12 -12.63
CA ARG A 66 2.31 26.53 -12.24
C ARG A 66 3.73 27.10 -12.25
N HIS A 67 3.88 28.30 -12.81
CA HIS A 67 5.14 29.06 -12.80
C HIS A 67 5.46 29.75 -11.46
N GLY A 68 4.48 29.79 -10.54
CA GLY A 68 4.63 30.48 -9.25
C GLY A 68 5.48 29.75 -8.21
N PRO A 69 5.29 28.44 -7.95
CA PRO A 69 6.03 27.75 -6.90
C PRO A 69 7.50 27.60 -7.27
N HIS A 70 8.40 28.05 -6.40
CA HIS A 70 9.83 27.81 -6.53
C HIS A 70 10.12 26.30 -6.48
N LEU A 71 11.18 25.86 -7.18
CA LEU A 71 11.57 24.45 -7.27
C LEU A 71 11.72 23.80 -5.87
N SER A 72 12.26 24.53 -4.90
CA SER A 72 12.40 24.06 -3.52
C SER A 72 11.06 23.77 -2.84
N THR A 73 10.01 24.57 -3.12
CA THR A 73 8.65 24.33 -2.63
C THR A 73 8.05 23.09 -3.27
N LYS A 74 8.22 22.94 -4.60
CA LYS A 74 7.72 21.75 -5.29
C LYS A 74 8.38 20.46 -4.76
N LEU A 75 9.68 20.50 -4.46
CA LEU A 75 10.40 19.38 -3.85
C LEU A 75 9.94 19.07 -2.41
N LYS A 76 9.65 20.09 -1.60
CA LYS A 76 9.07 19.90 -0.26
C LYS A 76 7.69 19.23 -0.34
N MET A 77 6.84 19.65 -1.28
CA MET A 77 5.52 19.03 -1.48
C MET A 77 5.63 17.57 -1.93
N TYR A 78 6.58 17.26 -2.83
CA TYR A 78 6.87 15.89 -3.21
C TYR A 78 7.22 15.01 -1.99
N LYS A 79 8.14 15.48 -1.14
CA LYS A 79 8.55 14.77 0.08
C LYS A 79 7.43 14.67 1.13
N ALA A 80 6.52 15.64 1.20
CA ALA A 80 5.44 15.66 2.18
C ALA A 80 4.23 14.81 1.78
N ILE A 81 4.00 14.59 0.48
CA ILE A 81 2.76 13.99 -0.03
C ILE A 81 3.04 12.68 -0.79
N ILE A 82 3.99 12.69 -1.72
CA ILE A 82 4.27 11.52 -2.57
C ILE A 82 5.05 10.46 -1.80
N TRP A 83 6.09 10.87 -1.06
CA TRP A 83 6.91 9.95 -0.27
C TRP A 83 6.10 9.15 0.77
N PRO A 84 5.27 9.78 1.62
CA PRO A 84 4.46 9.04 2.60
C PRO A 84 3.39 8.16 1.93
N THR A 85 2.83 8.58 0.79
CA THR A 85 1.87 7.77 0.03
C THR A 85 2.54 6.55 -0.59
N LEU A 86 3.81 6.66 -1.01
CA LEU A 86 4.53 5.51 -1.54
C LEU A 86 4.93 4.52 -0.43
N LEU A 87 5.29 5.03 0.75
CA LEU A 87 5.72 4.20 1.88
C LEU A 87 4.57 3.58 2.67
N HIS A 88 3.47 4.31 2.82
CA HIS A 88 2.37 3.98 3.72
C HIS A 88 0.98 4.18 3.10
N GLY A 89 0.91 4.54 1.82
CA GLY A 89 -0.35 4.86 1.17
C GLY A 89 -1.25 3.63 1.07
N ALA A 90 -2.44 3.80 1.64
CA ALA A 90 -3.56 2.89 1.60
C ALA A 90 -4.65 3.42 0.66
#